data_AF-A0A3R6PI63-F1
#
_entry.id   AF-A0A3R6PI63-F1
#
_cell.length_a   1.000
_cell.length_b   1.000
_cell.length_c   1.000
_cell.angle_alpha   90.00
_cell.angle_beta   90.00
_cell.angle_gamma   90.00
#
_symmetry.space_group_name_H-M   'P 1'
#
loop_
_entity.id
_entity.type
_entity.pdbx_description
1 polymer ?
#
loop_
_entity_poly.entity_id
_entity_poly.type
_entity_poly.pdbx_seq_one_letter_code
_entity_poly.pdbx_strand_id
1 'polypeptide(L)'
;MITVLLDKAEFEYDIHSLVKAFYPKEEVYVSTKDKEKKEEPVHYHMDVQFAPEEIIFSWKKVEPSEENENQTGITKRVAVDDTNRKETKNSLKRTLYQLLSEYTGVELPWGNLTGIRPTKIPMALLEEGKSEEEIARYMKETYFTSDEKIKLSIEIAERELELLHKLDYEEGYSLYIGIPFCPTTCLYCSFTSYSLAAWKNRMDEYLDALEKELDYTAVKFAHKKLNSIYIGGGTPTTLNPKQLDRLIRKIKCSFDLSDLVEFTVEAGRPDSITKEKLMVLRNHDISRISINPQTMKQETLDLIGRHHTVQQTIDSFYLARELGFDNINMDLIVGLPGESLSDVADTMEVIRKLAPDNLTVHSLAIKRAARLNIQRERYQDFEIVNTADHIALTSKVAEEMGLSPYYLYRQKNMAGNFENVGYAAPGKAGVYNVLIMEEKQSIVACGAGASTKRVWVQPNPDGTHRIERAENVKDVAQYITRIDEMIERKSRLFTKE
;
A
#
# COMPACT_ATOMS: atom_id res chain seq x y z
N MET A 1 0.59 12.59 -25.14
CA MET A 1 1.71 12.24 -24.24
C MET A 1 2.46 13.48 -23.77
N ILE A 2 3.14 13.41 -22.63
CA ILE A 2 4.02 14.46 -22.09
C ILE A 2 5.47 14.03 -22.23
N THR A 3 6.32 14.93 -22.72
CA THR A 3 7.76 14.73 -22.81
C THR A 3 8.50 15.65 -21.84
N VAL A 4 9.50 15.11 -21.15
CA VAL A 4 10.37 15.84 -20.23
C VAL A 4 11.81 15.57 -20.65
N LEU A 5 12.50 16.59 -21.11
CA LEU A 5 13.92 16.54 -21.46
C LEU A 5 14.75 17.08 -20.31
N LEU A 6 15.72 16.28 -19.88
CA LEU A 6 16.72 16.65 -18.88
C LEU A 6 18.09 16.76 -19.55
N ASP A 7 18.94 17.71 -19.14
CA ASP A 7 20.35 17.70 -19.54
C ASP A 7 21.24 16.85 -18.60
N LYS A 8 20.75 16.49 -17.40
CA LYS A 8 21.34 15.51 -16.49
C LYS A 8 20.29 14.50 -16.03
N ALA A 9 20.68 13.24 -15.79
CA ALA A 9 19.78 12.19 -15.29
C ALA A 9 19.38 12.35 -13.81
N GLU A 10 19.72 13.47 -13.18
CA GLU A 10 19.43 13.70 -11.77
C GLU A 10 17.94 14.01 -11.55
N PHE A 11 17.39 13.50 -10.44
CA PHE A 11 16.01 13.75 -10.03
C PHE A 11 14.91 13.33 -11.03
N GLU A 12 15.25 12.50 -12.03
CA GLU A 12 14.32 12.00 -13.06
C GLU A 12 13.01 11.48 -12.46
N TYR A 13 13.12 10.66 -11.41
CA TYR A 13 11.97 10.09 -10.72
C TYR A 13 11.09 11.14 -10.03
N ASP A 14 11.70 12.14 -9.40
CA ASP A 14 10.97 13.20 -8.70
C ASP A 14 10.17 14.04 -9.69
N ILE A 15 10.80 14.41 -10.82
CA ILE A 15 10.16 15.17 -11.90
C ILE A 15 9.03 14.35 -12.55
N HIS A 16 9.32 13.11 -12.95
CA HIS A 16 8.33 12.19 -13.53
C HIS A 16 7.12 12.06 -12.60
N SER A 17 7.35 11.79 -11.31
CA SER A 17 6.28 11.52 -10.35
C SER A 17 5.39 12.74 -10.14
N LEU A 18 5.96 13.94 -10.11
CA LEU A 18 5.19 15.16 -9.91
C LEU A 18 4.39 15.54 -11.15
N VAL A 19 4.99 15.49 -12.34
CA VAL A 19 4.27 15.71 -13.61
C VAL A 19 3.12 14.70 -13.76
N LYS A 20 3.36 13.43 -13.44
CA LYS A 20 2.33 12.38 -13.49
C LYS A 20 1.20 12.61 -12.48
N ALA A 21 1.46 13.27 -11.35
CA ALA A 21 0.44 13.61 -10.37
C ALA A 21 -0.52 14.71 -10.88
N PHE A 22 -0.03 15.69 -11.63
CA PHE A 22 -0.86 16.71 -12.30
C PHE A 22 -1.60 16.16 -13.52
N TYR A 23 -0.99 15.21 -14.23
CA TYR A 23 -1.54 14.64 -15.46
C TYR A 23 -1.69 13.11 -15.37
N PRO A 24 -2.59 12.58 -14.53
CA PRO A 24 -2.69 11.14 -14.27
C PRO A 24 -3.07 10.33 -15.52
N LYS A 25 -3.83 10.93 -16.45
CA LYS A 25 -4.28 10.28 -17.70
C LYS A 25 -3.23 10.27 -18.81
N GLU A 26 -2.21 11.13 -18.75
CA GLU A 26 -1.18 11.25 -19.78
C GLU A 26 -0.01 10.31 -19.51
N GLU A 27 0.55 9.68 -20.55
CA GLU A 27 1.86 9.03 -20.44
C GLU A 27 2.95 10.09 -20.33
N VAL A 28 3.84 9.95 -19.33
CA VAL A 28 4.94 10.87 -19.07
C VAL A 28 6.25 10.18 -19.41
N TYR A 29 6.98 10.71 -20.38
CA TYR A 29 8.28 10.22 -20.78
C TYR A 29 9.36 11.20 -20.35
N VAL A 30 10.30 10.73 -19.53
CA VAL A 30 11.46 11.51 -19.11
C VAL A 30 12.71 10.91 -19.74
N SER A 31 13.54 11.76 -20.35
CA SER A 31 14.79 11.32 -20.96
C SER A 31 15.86 12.39 -20.87
N THR A 32 17.11 11.96 -20.76
CA THR A 32 18.26 12.81 -21.09
C THR A 32 18.37 13.01 -22.59
N LYS A 33 18.93 14.13 -23.06
CA LYS A 33 19.27 14.32 -24.49
C LYS A 33 19.98 13.04 -25.00
N ASP A 34 19.50 12.48 -26.12
CA ASP A 34 19.92 11.21 -26.79
C ASP A 34 19.03 9.95 -26.65
N LYS A 35 17.69 10.05 -26.68
CA LYS A 35 16.84 8.87 -27.00
C LYS A 35 15.79 9.14 -28.08
N GLU A 36 15.56 8.12 -28.91
CA GLU A 36 14.67 8.10 -30.09
C GLU A 36 13.29 8.69 -29.80
N LYS A 37 12.81 9.57 -30.70
CA LYS A 37 11.45 10.10 -30.70
C LYS A 37 10.47 8.94 -30.90
N LYS A 38 9.52 8.77 -29.98
CA LYS A 38 8.35 7.90 -30.22
C LYS A 38 7.34 8.61 -31.11
N GLU A 39 6.61 7.84 -31.92
CA GLU A 39 5.65 8.31 -32.93
C GLU A 39 4.31 8.83 -32.38
N GLU A 40 4.15 8.94 -31.05
CA GLU A 40 2.90 9.42 -30.44
C GLU A 40 2.83 10.96 -30.41
N PRO A 41 1.62 11.56 -30.57
CA PRO A 41 1.45 13.00 -30.52
C PRO A 41 1.80 13.54 -29.12
N VAL A 42 2.77 14.46 -29.11
CA VAL A 42 3.21 15.17 -27.91
C VAL A 42 2.23 16.31 -27.63
N HIS A 43 1.60 16.29 -26.44
CA HIS A 43 0.65 17.31 -26.00
C HIS A 43 1.36 18.43 -25.23
N TYR A 44 2.35 18.06 -24.40
CA TYR A 44 3.14 18.98 -23.61
C TYR A 44 4.62 18.59 -23.62
N HIS A 45 5.47 19.60 -23.46
CA HIS A 45 6.91 19.45 -23.40
C HIS A 45 7.47 20.24 -22.21
N MET A 46 8.37 19.59 -21.47
CA MET A 46 9.17 20.20 -20.41
C MET A 46 10.65 20.11 -20.77
N ASP A 47 11.36 21.22 -20.71
CA ASP A 47 12.82 21.26 -20.68
C ASP A 47 13.28 21.59 -19.26
N VAL A 48 14.19 20.78 -18.71
CA VAL A 48 14.84 21.01 -17.42
C VAL A 48 16.35 21.08 -17.62
N GLN A 49 16.92 22.22 -17.26
CA GLN A 49 18.35 22.49 -17.39
C GLN A 49 18.99 22.62 -16.01
N PHE A 50 20.04 21.83 -15.77
CA PHE A 50 20.77 21.80 -14.50
C PHE A 50 22.09 22.58 -14.61
N ALA A 51 22.09 23.84 -14.20
CA ALA A 51 23.30 24.64 -14.01
C ALA A 51 23.84 24.51 -12.55
N PRO A 52 25.11 24.86 -12.28
CA PRO A 52 25.68 24.74 -10.92
C PRO A 52 24.93 25.55 -9.86
N GLU A 53 24.43 26.74 -10.21
CA GLU A 53 23.78 27.67 -9.27
C GLU A 53 22.26 27.77 -9.47
N GLU A 54 21.72 27.25 -10.57
CA GLU A 54 20.29 27.32 -10.86
C GLU A 54 19.76 26.11 -11.63
N ILE A 55 18.47 25.82 -11.45
CA ILE A 55 17.73 24.89 -12.30
C ILE A 55 16.64 25.69 -13.02
N ILE A 56 16.55 25.51 -14.34
CA ILE A 56 15.58 26.20 -15.20
C ILE A 56 14.56 25.17 -15.69
N PHE A 57 13.29 25.44 -15.44
CA PHE A 57 12.16 24.67 -15.96
C PHE A 57 11.45 25.48 -17.03
N SER A 58 11.24 24.91 -18.22
CA SER A 58 10.41 25.48 -19.26
C SER A 58 9.31 24.50 -19.64
N TRP A 59 8.06 24.90 -19.48
CA TRP A 59 6.88 24.08 -19.79
C TRP A 59 6.08 24.72 -20.91
N LYS A 60 5.71 23.93 -21.93
CA LYS A 60 4.96 24.42 -23.09
C LYS A 60 3.94 23.39 -23.59
N LYS A 61 2.81 23.88 -24.08
CA LYS A 61 1.85 23.09 -24.85
C LYS A 61 2.33 23.00 -26.30
N VAL A 62 2.27 21.80 -26.88
CA VAL A 62 2.67 21.56 -28.26
C VAL A 62 1.40 21.55 -29.11
N GLU A 63 1.28 22.50 -30.04
CA GLU A 63 0.16 22.55 -30.99
C GLU A 63 0.49 21.77 -32.28
N PRO A 64 -0.49 21.13 -32.95
CA PRO A 64 -0.24 20.26 -34.09
C PRO A 64 0.12 20.97 -35.42
N SER A 65 0.07 22.30 -35.49
CA SER A 65 0.30 23.07 -36.72
C SER A 65 1.62 23.86 -36.69
N GLU A 66 2.29 23.90 -37.84
CA GLU A 66 3.60 24.49 -38.09
C GLU A 66 3.72 25.98 -37.67
N GLU A 67 4.98 26.37 -37.39
CA GLU A 67 5.50 27.66 -36.91
C GLU A 67 5.49 27.88 -35.38
N ASN A 68 6.69 27.72 -34.79
CA ASN A 68 7.05 27.77 -33.37
C ASN A 68 6.83 29.13 -32.66
N GLU A 69 6.13 30.10 -33.25
CA GLU A 69 6.18 31.49 -32.78
C GLU A 69 5.09 31.89 -31.77
N ASN A 70 4.06 31.07 -31.55
CA ASN A 70 2.99 31.36 -30.58
C ASN A 70 2.74 30.24 -29.54
N GLN A 71 3.81 29.62 -29.02
CA GLN A 71 3.68 28.64 -27.96
C GLN A 71 3.47 29.32 -26.60
N THR A 72 2.30 29.10 -25.98
CA THR A 72 2.04 29.51 -24.59
C THR A 72 2.82 28.60 -23.64
N GLY A 73 3.86 29.15 -23.02
CA GLY A 73 4.72 28.44 -22.08
C GLY A 73 5.02 29.26 -20.84
N ILE A 74 5.42 28.58 -19.78
CA ILE A 74 5.87 29.18 -18.52
C ILE A 74 7.30 28.71 -18.23
N THR A 75 8.14 29.63 -17.78
CA THR A 75 9.50 29.34 -17.35
C THR A 75 9.66 29.74 -15.89
N LYS A 76 10.18 28.85 -15.06
CA LYS A 76 10.61 29.16 -13.69
C LYS A 76 12.07 28.79 -13.50
N ARG A 77 12.73 29.53 -12.62
CA ARG A 77 14.12 29.30 -12.22
C ARG A 77 14.19 29.15 -10.71
N VAL A 78 15.11 28.33 -10.24
CA VAL A 78 15.37 28.15 -8.82
C VAL A 78 16.86 28.11 -8.56
N ALA A 79 17.30 28.91 -7.61
CA ALA A 79 18.68 28.85 -7.13
C ALA A 79 18.90 27.54 -6.37
N VAL A 80 20.01 26.86 -6.64
CA VAL A 80 20.37 25.59 -6.02
C VAL A 80 21.82 25.56 -5.59
N ASP A 81 22.13 24.67 -4.64
CA ASP A 81 23.49 24.34 -4.23
C ASP A 81 23.75 22.90 -4.66
N ASP A 82 24.51 22.72 -5.73
CA ASP A 82 24.81 21.40 -6.29
C ASP A 82 25.59 20.48 -5.33
N THR A 83 26.20 21.04 -4.27
CA THR A 83 26.86 20.28 -3.21
C THR A 83 25.87 19.70 -2.20
N ASN A 84 24.70 20.33 -2.01
CA ASN A 84 23.65 19.86 -1.12
C ASN A 84 22.49 19.22 -1.89
N ARG A 85 22.66 17.93 -2.20
CA ARG A 85 21.67 17.14 -2.95
C ARG A 85 20.27 17.14 -2.31
N LYS A 86 20.16 17.18 -0.97
CA LYS A 86 18.85 17.15 -0.27
C LYS A 86 18.10 18.46 -0.50
N GLU A 87 18.78 19.59 -0.32
CA GLU A 87 18.15 20.90 -0.50
C GLU A 87 17.86 21.19 -1.97
N THR A 88 18.78 20.85 -2.87
CA THR A 88 18.56 20.94 -4.32
C THR A 88 17.33 20.16 -4.77
N LYS A 89 17.14 18.94 -4.25
CA LYS A 89 15.92 18.16 -4.49
C LYS A 89 14.65 18.87 -4.00
N ASN A 90 14.68 19.45 -2.79
CA ASN A 90 13.53 20.14 -2.23
C ASN A 90 13.17 21.38 -3.05
N SER A 91 14.16 22.22 -3.36
CA SER A 91 14.01 23.43 -4.18
C SER A 91 13.48 23.12 -5.59
N LEU A 92 14.02 22.09 -6.23
CA LEU A 92 13.51 21.56 -7.51
C LEU A 92 12.03 21.19 -7.41
N LYS A 93 11.66 20.38 -6.42
CA LYS A 93 10.28 19.89 -6.28
C LYS A 93 9.30 21.01 -5.95
N ARG A 94 9.69 21.98 -5.11
CA ARG A 94 8.86 23.15 -4.78
C ARG A 94 8.58 23.99 -6.02
N THR A 95 9.63 24.30 -6.78
CA THR A 95 9.52 25.13 -7.99
C THR A 95 8.70 24.45 -9.08
N LEU A 96 8.94 23.15 -9.29
CA LEU A 96 8.19 22.35 -10.25
C LEU A 96 6.70 22.27 -9.87
N TYR A 97 6.39 22.05 -8.59
CA TYR A 97 5.01 22.06 -8.10
C TYR A 97 4.32 23.39 -8.38
N GLN A 98 4.95 24.51 -7.98
CA GLN A 98 4.40 25.84 -8.19
C GLN A 98 4.23 26.18 -9.67
N LEU A 99 5.15 25.76 -10.54
CA LEU A 99 5.02 25.93 -11.98
C LEU A 99 3.77 25.20 -12.50
N LEU A 100 3.61 23.94 -12.15
CA LEU A 100 2.50 23.11 -12.64
C LEU A 100 1.16 23.56 -12.04
N SER A 101 1.12 23.93 -10.76
CA SER A 101 -0.08 24.47 -10.12
C SER A 101 -0.52 25.79 -10.75
N GLU A 102 0.41 26.70 -11.01
CA GLU A 102 0.10 27.97 -11.69
C GLU A 102 -0.40 27.74 -13.12
N TYR A 103 0.23 26.82 -13.86
CA TYR A 103 -0.15 26.52 -15.24
C TYR A 103 -1.51 25.81 -15.35
N THR A 104 -1.81 24.89 -14.43
CA THR A 104 -3.03 24.07 -14.48
C THR A 104 -4.19 24.66 -13.70
N GLY A 105 -3.94 25.57 -12.75
CA GLY A 105 -4.92 26.01 -11.75
C GLY A 105 -5.28 24.92 -10.73
N VAL A 106 -4.52 23.83 -10.66
CA VAL A 106 -4.79 22.67 -9.79
C VAL A 106 -3.83 22.67 -8.60
N GLU A 107 -4.36 22.39 -7.41
CA GLU A 107 -3.57 22.07 -6.24
C GLU A 107 -3.72 20.58 -5.88
N LEU A 108 -2.61 19.95 -5.48
CA LEU A 108 -2.62 18.55 -5.07
C LEU A 108 -2.77 18.48 -3.54
N PRO A 109 -3.58 17.56 -2.98
CA PRO A 109 -3.77 17.46 -1.52
C PRO A 109 -2.46 17.27 -0.74
N TRP A 110 -1.52 16.51 -1.30
CA TRP A 110 -0.20 16.25 -0.72
C TRP A 110 0.90 17.18 -1.25
N GLY A 111 0.52 18.25 -1.97
CA GLY A 111 1.43 19.20 -2.59
C GLY A 111 2.51 18.52 -3.44
N ASN A 112 3.77 18.78 -3.10
CA ASN A 112 4.92 18.22 -3.81
C ASN A 112 5.39 16.84 -3.29
N LEU A 113 4.70 16.23 -2.32
CA LEU A 113 5.08 14.92 -1.79
C LEU A 113 4.81 13.82 -2.82
N THR A 114 5.86 13.08 -3.15
CA THR A 114 5.84 11.95 -4.10
C THR A 114 6.13 10.60 -3.42
N GLY A 115 6.35 10.62 -2.10
CA GLY A 115 6.66 9.44 -1.30
C GLY A 115 5.45 8.57 -0.99
N ILE A 116 5.71 7.29 -0.75
CA ILE A 116 4.69 6.28 -0.37
C ILE A 116 4.13 6.56 1.03
N ARG A 117 4.93 7.14 1.94
CA ARG A 117 4.58 7.26 3.37
C ARG A 117 4.82 8.67 3.86
N PRO A 118 3.82 9.55 3.76
CA PRO A 118 3.97 10.92 4.22
C PRO A 118 4.02 11.02 5.75
N THR A 119 3.52 10.03 6.51
CA THR A 119 3.53 9.98 7.99
C THR A 119 4.92 9.91 8.60
N LYS A 120 5.94 9.44 7.87
CA LYS A 120 7.32 9.41 8.35
C LYS A 120 7.87 10.81 8.68
N ILE A 121 7.35 11.85 8.04
CA ILE A 121 7.77 13.24 8.29
C ILE A 121 7.25 13.72 9.65
N PRO A 122 5.93 13.73 9.93
CA PRO A 122 5.43 14.08 11.26
C PRO A 122 5.97 13.13 12.33
N MET A 123 6.09 11.82 12.07
CA MET A 123 6.70 10.86 13.02
C MET A 123 8.10 11.29 13.47
N ALA A 124 9.01 11.57 12.51
CA ALA A 124 10.37 12.00 12.85
C ALA A 124 10.40 13.31 13.65
N LEU A 125 9.53 14.26 13.31
CA LEU A 125 9.44 15.54 14.01
C LEU A 125 8.82 15.39 15.42
N LEU A 126 7.85 14.49 15.60
CA LEU A 126 7.31 14.14 16.91
C LEU A 126 8.39 13.51 17.80
N GLU A 127 9.22 12.62 17.25
CA GLU A 127 10.36 12.03 17.95
C GLU A 127 11.45 13.07 18.32
N GLU A 128 11.58 14.13 17.52
CA GLU A 128 12.41 15.31 17.84
C GLU A 128 11.77 16.25 18.88
N GLY A 129 10.54 15.96 19.33
CA GLY A 129 9.80 16.75 20.32
C GLY A 129 9.15 18.02 19.75
N LYS A 130 8.90 18.09 18.44
CA LYS A 130 8.20 19.21 17.80
C LYS A 130 6.71 19.21 18.13
N SER A 131 6.15 20.41 18.31
CA SER A 131 4.72 20.63 18.48
C SER A 131 3.94 20.40 17.17
N GLU A 132 2.64 20.09 17.28
CA GLU A 132 1.75 19.96 16.13
C GLU A 132 1.80 21.20 15.22
N GLU A 133 1.87 22.40 15.80
CA GLU A 133 1.93 23.65 15.03
C GLU A 133 3.26 23.82 14.26
N GLU A 134 4.38 23.39 14.84
CA GLU A 134 5.67 23.38 14.15
C GLU A 134 5.66 22.38 12.99
N ILE A 135 5.11 21.19 13.21
CA ILE A 135 5.00 20.15 12.19
C ILE A 135 4.10 20.61 11.05
N ALA A 136 2.94 21.18 11.38
CA ALA A 136 2.00 21.71 10.40
C ALA A 136 2.62 22.82 9.57
N ARG A 137 3.32 23.77 10.20
CA ARG A 137 4.05 24.83 9.50
C ARG A 137 5.10 24.25 8.55
N TYR A 138 5.92 23.33 9.03
CA TYR A 138 6.95 22.69 8.20
C TYR A 138 6.35 21.96 7.00
N MET A 139 5.27 21.20 7.20
CA MET A 139 4.57 20.47 6.13
C MET A 139 3.97 21.41 5.09
N LYS A 140 3.37 22.53 5.54
CA LYS A 140 2.78 23.54 4.67
C LYS A 140 3.84 24.26 3.84
N GLU A 141 4.90 24.74 4.47
CA GLU A 141 5.94 25.56 3.82
C GLU A 141 6.88 24.73 2.95
N THR A 142 7.25 23.52 3.39
CA THR A 142 8.21 22.69 2.67
C THR A 142 7.56 21.91 1.53
N TYR A 143 6.36 21.42 1.76
CA TYR A 143 5.73 20.45 0.86
C TYR A 143 4.41 20.93 0.24
N PHE A 144 3.87 22.08 0.65
CA PHE A 144 2.57 22.59 0.19
C PHE A 144 1.42 21.60 0.44
N THR A 145 1.50 20.83 1.53
CA THR A 145 0.45 19.88 1.91
C THR A 145 -0.80 20.64 2.38
N SER A 146 -1.99 20.17 2.03
CA SER A 146 -3.24 20.79 2.47
C SER A 146 -3.45 20.60 3.98
N ASP A 147 -4.24 21.49 4.61
CA ASP A 147 -4.43 21.45 6.07
C ASP A 147 -5.13 20.15 6.52
N GLU A 148 -6.04 19.64 5.69
CA GLU A 148 -6.69 18.34 5.90
C GLU A 148 -5.67 17.19 5.95
N LYS A 149 -4.74 17.14 4.98
CA LYS A 149 -3.74 16.06 4.92
C LYS A 149 -2.65 16.22 5.97
N ILE A 150 -2.32 17.45 6.36
CA ILE A 150 -1.45 17.74 7.50
C ILE A 150 -2.06 17.14 8.76
N LYS A 151 -3.30 17.52 9.10
CA LYS A 151 -4.01 17.02 10.28
C LYS A 151 -4.08 15.49 10.29
N LEU A 152 -4.49 14.89 9.18
CA LEU A 152 -4.55 13.43 9.03
C LEU A 152 -3.19 12.77 9.29
N SER A 153 -2.11 13.32 8.73
CA SER A 153 -0.77 12.74 8.88
C SER A 153 -0.20 12.86 10.29
N ILE A 154 -0.52 13.95 11.01
CA ILE A 154 -0.13 14.16 12.40
C ILE A 154 -0.90 13.20 13.30
N GLU A 155 -2.23 13.15 13.18
CA GLU A 155 -3.09 12.27 13.99
C GLU A 155 -2.69 10.80 13.87
N ILE A 156 -2.36 10.34 12.65
CA ILE A 156 -1.87 8.99 12.43
C ILE A 156 -0.50 8.79 13.09
N ALA A 157 0.45 9.71 12.89
CA ALA A 157 1.79 9.56 13.44
C ALA A 157 1.78 9.51 14.98
N GLU A 158 0.91 10.26 15.64
CA GLU A 158 0.73 10.20 17.10
C GLU A 158 0.20 8.84 17.56
N ARG A 159 -0.79 8.28 16.87
CA ARG A 159 -1.32 6.95 17.17
C ARG A 159 -0.32 5.84 16.89
N GLU A 160 0.41 5.94 15.79
CA GLU A 160 1.51 5.02 15.47
C GLU A 160 2.57 5.08 16.57
N LEU A 161 2.93 6.28 17.05
CA LEU A 161 3.89 6.46 18.14
C LEU A 161 3.40 5.86 19.46
N GLU A 162 2.14 6.09 19.83
CA GLU A 162 1.54 5.49 21.03
C GLU A 162 1.55 3.95 20.97
N LEU A 163 1.28 3.37 19.80
CA LEU A 163 1.32 1.93 19.59
C LEU A 163 2.76 1.40 19.64
N LEU A 164 3.70 2.09 19.02
CA LEU A 164 5.12 1.73 19.03
C LEU A 164 5.73 1.78 20.43
N HIS A 165 5.32 2.73 21.29
CA HIS A 165 5.78 2.79 22.69
C HIS A 165 5.38 1.56 23.53
N LYS A 166 4.37 0.80 23.10
CA LYS A 166 3.93 -0.43 23.77
C LYS A 166 4.66 -1.68 23.25
N LEU A 167 5.50 -1.54 22.22
CA LEU A 167 6.17 -2.63 21.53
C LEU A 167 7.69 -2.51 21.66
N ASP A 168 8.34 -3.63 21.92
CA ASP A 168 9.79 -3.73 21.78
C ASP A 168 10.13 -3.98 20.31
N TYR A 169 10.07 -2.94 19.48
CA TYR A 169 10.30 -3.06 18.04
C TYR A 169 11.79 -3.15 17.66
N GLU A 170 12.71 -2.85 18.58
CA GLU A 170 14.16 -2.97 18.38
C GLU A 170 14.61 -4.43 18.46
N GLU A 171 14.15 -5.17 19.49
CA GLU A 171 14.44 -6.59 19.66
C GLU A 171 13.34 -7.51 19.11
N GLY A 172 12.26 -6.92 18.62
CA GLY A 172 11.15 -7.66 18.05
C GLY A 172 11.26 -7.93 16.54
N TYR A 173 10.37 -8.81 16.06
CA TYR A 173 10.06 -8.98 14.65
C TYR A 173 8.59 -9.32 14.46
N SER A 174 8.13 -9.18 13.21
CA SER A 174 6.80 -9.66 12.81
C SER A 174 6.91 -10.79 11.80
N LEU A 175 5.99 -11.76 11.86
CA LEU A 175 5.93 -12.92 10.98
C LEU A 175 4.79 -12.74 9.97
N TYR A 176 5.12 -12.72 8.68
CA TYR A 176 4.13 -12.78 7.60
C TYR A 176 4.10 -14.18 6.97
N ILE A 177 2.92 -14.71 6.73
CA ILE A 177 2.72 -16.01 6.10
C ILE A 177 1.80 -15.84 4.90
N GLY A 178 2.36 -16.03 3.70
CA GLY A 178 1.59 -15.91 2.46
C GLY A 178 0.93 -17.23 2.09
N ILE A 179 -0.39 -17.24 1.93
CA ILE A 179 -1.16 -18.34 1.31
C ILE A 179 -1.57 -17.90 -0.10
N PRO A 180 -0.87 -18.32 -1.16
CA PRO A 180 -0.94 -17.69 -2.48
C PRO A 180 -2.11 -18.22 -3.33
N PHE A 181 -3.18 -18.72 -2.72
CA PHE A 181 -4.32 -19.32 -3.43
C PHE A 181 -5.56 -18.46 -3.29
N CYS A 182 -6.30 -18.30 -4.40
CA CYS A 182 -7.59 -17.62 -4.43
C CYS A 182 -8.63 -18.49 -5.15
N PRO A 183 -9.94 -18.35 -4.84
CA PRO A 183 -10.99 -18.91 -5.67
C PRO A 183 -10.90 -18.40 -7.11
N THR A 184 -10.72 -17.08 -7.27
CA THR A 184 -10.52 -16.38 -8.54
C THR A 184 -9.56 -15.20 -8.41
N THR A 185 -8.93 -14.81 -9.52
CA THR A 185 -8.08 -13.60 -9.59
C THR A 185 -8.93 -12.38 -9.91
N CYS A 186 -9.01 -11.44 -8.97
CA CYS A 186 -9.76 -10.19 -9.15
C CYS A 186 -9.11 -9.29 -10.21
N LEU A 187 -9.92 -8.48 -10.89
CA LEU A 187 -9.50 -7.62 -12.00
C LEU A 187 -8.42 -6.59 -11.62
N TYR A 188 -8.52 -6.00 -10.42
CA TYR A 188 -7.58 -5.03 -9.87
C TYR A 188 -6.37 -5.66 -9.17
N CYS A 189 -6.40 -6.97 -8.89
CA CYS A 189 -5.40 -7.60 -8.04
C CYS A 189 -4.04 -7.66 -8.74
N SER A 190 -3.00 -7.23 -8.03
CA SER A 190 -1.61 -7.34 -8.47
C SER A 190 -0.80 -8.35 -7.68
N PHE A 191 -1.41 -8.95 -6.65
CA PHE A 191 -0.74 -9.96 -5.84
C PHE A 191 -0.62 -11.25 -6.65
N THR A 192 0.47 -11.97 -6.41
CA THR A 192 0.63 -13.30 -7.01
C THR A 192 -0.36 -14.24 -6.33
N SER A 193 -1.41 -14.62 -7.07
CA SER A 193 -2.42 -15.57 -6.61
C SER A 193 -2.65 -16.66 -7.65
N TYR A 194 -2.74 -17.89 -7.20
CA TYR A 194 -2.98 -19.08 -8.00
C TYR A 194 -4.41 -19.58 -7.81
N SER A 195 -4.99 -20.14 -8.87
CA SER A 195 -6.33 -20.72 -8.82
C SER A 195 -6.36 -21.91 -7.86
N LEU A 196 -7.26 -21.86 -6.88
CA LEU A 196 -7.52 -22.97 -5.96
C LEU A 196 -7.85 -24.27 -6.71
N ALA A 197 -8.62 -24.18 -7.80
CA ALA A 197 -9.03 -25.36 -8.57
C ALA A 197 -7.82 -26.11 -9.16
N ALA A 198 -6.78 -25.39 -9.60
CA ALA A 198 -5.56 -25.97 -10.15
C ALA A 198 -4.64 -26.57 -9.08
N TRP A 199 -4.68 -26.04 -7.85
CA TRP A 199 -3.73 -26.38 -6.79
C TRP A 199 -4.31 -27.23 -5.66
N LYS A 200 -5.62 -27.50 -5.65
CA LYS A 200 -6.31 -28.16 -4.52
C LYS A 200 -5.67 -29.48 -4.06
N ASN A 201 -5.11 -30.27 -5.00
CA ASN A 201 -4.52 -31.58 -4.71
C ASN A 201 -3.04 -31.49 -4.28
N ARG A 202 -2.44 -30.30 -4.35
CA ARG A 202 -1.03 -30.04 -3.99
C ARG A 202 -0.91 -29.03 -2.84
N MET A 203 -2.02 -28.67 -2.20
CA MET A 203 -2.01 -27.76 -1.06
C MET A 203 -1.22 -28.34 0.12
N ASP A 204 -1.29 -29.66 0.35
CA ASP A 204 -0.51 -30.28 1.42
C ASP A 204 0.99 -30.28 1.12
N GLU A 205 1.41 -30.50 -0.14
CA GLU A 205 2.84 -30.34 -0.54
C GLU A 205 3.34 -28.90 -0.31
N TYR A 206 2.48 -27.92 -0.57
CA TYR A 206 2.79 -26.52 -0.28
C TYR A 206 2.94 -26.27 1.22
N LEU A 207 2.03 -26.81 2.03
CA LEU A 207 2.10 -26.72 3.48
C LEU A 207 3.35 -27.41 4.03
N ASP A 208 3.74 -28.58 3.51
CA ASP A 208 4.97 -29.27 3.92
C ASP A 208 6.21 -28.37 3.70
N ALA A 209 6.31 -27.73 2.53
CA ALA A 209 7.39 -26.79 2.23
C ALA A 209 7.32 -25.53 3.14
N LEU A 210 6.13 -24.98 3.35
CA LEU A 210 5.92 -23.84 4.25
C LEU A 210 6.31 -24.17 5.69
N GLU A 211 5.95 -25.34 6.20
CA GLU A 211 6.30 -25.78 7.56
C GLU A 211 7.82 -25.91 7.73
N LYS A 212 8.54 -26.39 6.71
CA LYS A 212 10.01 -26.44 6.71
C LYS A 212 10.64 -25.04 6.80
N GLU A 213 10.07 -24.06 6.10
CA GLU A 213 10.53 -22.67 6.20
C GLU A 213 10.19 -22.03 7.54
N LEU A 214 9.01 -22.35 8.10
CA LEU A 214 8.61 -21.93 9.45
C LEU A 214 9.54 -22.50 10.52
N ASP A 215 9.95 -23.77 10.41
CA ASP A 215 10.90 -24.40 11.34
C ASP A 215 12.24 -23.68 11.34
N TYR A 216 12.80 -23.41 10.16
CA TYR A 216 14.01 -22.61 10.05
C TYR A 216 13.84 -21.23 10.70
N THR A 217 12.71 -20.57 10.40
CA THR A 217 12.43 -19.22 10.89
C THR A 217 12.31 -19.20 12.42
N ALA A 218 11.58 -20.16 13.00
CA ALA A 218 11.44 -20.31 14.44
C ALA A 218 12.80 -20.48 15.13
N VAL A 219 13.67 -21.36 14.62
CA VAL A 219 15.00 -21.57 15.20
C VAL A 219 15.89 -20.33 15.05
N LYS A 220 15.92 -19.72 13.86
CA LYS A 220 16.80 -18.56 13.60
C LYS A 220 16.41 -17.34 14.45
N PHE A 221 15.13 -17.16 14.76
CA PHE A 221 14.60 -16.00 15.48
C PHE A 221 14.18 -16.31 16.93
N ALA A 222 14.54 -17.47 17.48
CA ALA A 222 14.18 -17.87 18.85
C ALA A 222 14.69 -16.92 19.96
N HIS A 223 15.65 -16.04 19.64
CA HIS A 223 16.22 -15.04 20.55
C HIS A 223 15.60 -13.64 20.38
N LYS A 224 14.64 -13.48 19.46
CA LYS A 224 13.93 -12.23 19.17
C LYS A 224 12.47 -12.34 19.59
N LYS A 225 11.83 -11.21 19.84
CA LYS A 225 10.43 -11.15 20.31
C LYS A 225 9.45 -11.14 19.14
N LEU A 226 8.55 -12.11 19.06
CA LEU A 226 7.54 -12.13 18.00
C LEU A 226 6.35 -11.24 18.38
N ASN A 227 6.23 -10.04 17.81
CA ASN A 227 5.19 -9.09 18.19
C ASN A 227 3.88 -9.24 17.41
N SER A 228 3.95 -9.65 16.14
CA SER A 228 2.75 -9.86 15.34
C SER A 228 2.91 -10.98 14.32
N ILE A 229 1.81 -11.69 14.06
CA ILE A 229 1.68 -12.71 13.02
C ILE A 229 0.54 -12.27 12.09
N TYR A 230 0.82 -12.32 10.79
CA TYR A 230 -0.17 -11.99 9.75
C TYR A 230 -0.19 -13.08 8.68
N ILE A 231 -1.30 -13.81 8.58
CA ILE A 231 -1.54 -14.78 7.51
C ILE A 231 -2.39 -14.10 6.43
N GLY A 232 -1.82 -13.92 5.24
CA GLY A 232 -2.44 -13.18 4.13
C GLY A 232 -2.05 -13.71 2.76
N GLY A 233 -2.03 -12.85 1.76
CA GLY A 233 -1.52 -13.15 0.42
C GLY A 233 -2.62 -13.27 -0.64
N GLY A 234 -2.99 -14.50 -0.99
CA GLY A 234 -4.16 -14.77 -1.80
C GLY A 234 -5.40 -14.73 -0.91
N THR A 235 -5.75 -15.87 -0.34
CA THR A 235 -6.90 -16.02 0.55
C THR A 235 -6.62 -17.20 1.49
N PRO A 236 -6.15 -16.95 2.73
CA PRO A 236 -5.84 -18.01 3.70
C PRO A 236 -7.00 -18.98 3.95
N THR A 237 -8.23 -18.49 3.95
CA THR A 237 -9.46 -19.29 4.07
C THR A 237 -9.76 -20.18 2.85
N THR A 238 -8.89 -20.24 1.84
CA THR A 238 -8.95 -21.30 0.81
C THR A 238 -8.47 -22.65 1.36
N LEU A 239 -7.62 -22.65 2.40
CA LEU A 239 -7.29 -23.85 3.15
C LEU A 239 -8.57 -24.45 3.74
N ASN A 240 -8.70 -25.77 3.66
CA ASN A 240 -9.79 -26.45 4.34
C ASN A 240 -9.60 -26.39 5.88
N PRO A 241 -10.63 -26.67 6.70
CA PRO A 241 -10.53 -26.56 8.15
C PRO A 241 -9.35 -27.34 8.76
N LYS A 242 -9.03 -28.53 8.25
CA LYS A 242 -7.92 -29.35 8.75
C LYS A 242 -6.56 -28.74 8.40
N GLN A 243 -6.43 -28.20 7.19
CA GLN A 243 -5.21 -27.52 6.73
C GLN A 243 -4.96 -26.21 7.49
N LEU A 244 -6.01 -25.44 7.73
CA LEU A 244 -5.93 -24.21 8.51
C LEU A 244 -5.52 -24.49 9.96
N ASP A 245 -6.15 -25.49 10.58
CA ASP A 245 -5.81 -25.97 11.92
C ASP A 245 -4.38 -26.50 12.00
N ARG A 246 -3.94 -27.30 11.01
CA ARG A 246 -2.56 -27.78 10.87
C ARG A 246 -1.56 -26.62 10.88
N LEU A 247 -1.77 -25.62 10.04
CA LEU A 247 -0.88 -24.47 9.92
C LEU A 247 -0.81 -23.66 11.22
N ILE A 248 -1.95 -23.34 11.83
CA ILE A 248 -1.98 -22.53 13.06
C ILE A 248 -1.34 -23.29 14.22
N ARG A 249 -1.60 -24.60 14.35
CA ARG A 249 -0.91 -25.45 15.34
C ARG A 249 0.59 -25.45 15.12
N LYS A 250 1.06 -25.58 13.89
CA LYS A 250 2.49 -25.51 13.59
C LYS A 250 3.10 -24.21 14.13
N ILE A 251 2.50 -23.08 13.81
CA ILE A 251 2.99 -21.77 14.25
C ILE A 251 3.03 -21.70 15.78
N LYS A 252 1.91 -22.04 16.45
CA LYS A 252 1.83 -22.00 17.93
C LYS A 252 2.81 -22.95 18.62
N CYS A 253 3.17 -24.07 18.00
CA CYS A 253 4.13 -25.02 18.56
C CYS A 253 5.60 -24.64 18.26
N SER A 254 5.86 -23.91 17.17
CA SER A 254 7.21 -23.57 16.73
C SER A 254 7.71 -22.25 17.30
N PHE A 255 6.85 -21.27 17.55
CA PHE A 255 7.24 -19.92 17.97
C PHE A 255 6.90 -19.64 19.43
N ASP A 256 7.75 -18.88 20.11
CA ASP A 256 7.37 -18.25 21.39
C ASP A 256 6.40 -17.10 21.12
N LEU A 257 5.22 -17.15 21.75
CA LEU A 257 4.14 -16.19 21.59
C LEU A 257 3.97 -15.29 22.82
N SER A 258 4.91 -15.34 23.77
CA SER A 258 4.86 -14.57 25.03
C SER A 258 4.74 -13.05 24.81
N ASP A 259 5.38 -12.52 23.77
CA ASP A 259 5.37 -11.11 23.37
C ASP A 259 4.38 -10.81 22.21
N LEU A 260 3.53 -11.77 21.84
CA LEU A 260 2.60 -11.62 20.72
C LEU A 260 1.44 -10.69 21.08
N VAL A 261 1.29 -9.62 20.30
CA VAL A 261 0.19 -8.64 20.44
C VAL A 261 -0.89 -8.89 19.40
N GLU A 262 -0.46 -9.04 18.14
CA GLU A 262 -1.23 -9.30 16.91
C GLU A 262 -1.25 -10.76 16.43
N PHE A 263 -2.37 -11.51 16.41
CA PHE A 263 -2.51 -12.64 15.46
C PHE A 263 -3.66 -12.39 14.46
N THR A 264 -3.31 -12.01 13.24
CA THR A 264 -4.26 -11.77 12.15
C THR A 264 -4.32 -12.93 11.15
N VAL A 265 -5.53 -13.34 10.77
CA VAL A 265 -5.76 -14.21 9.62
C VAL A 265 -6.73 -13.54 8.66
N GLU A 266 -6.29 -13.29 7.42
CA GLU A 266 -7.19 -12.77 6.40
C GLU A 266 -8.25 -13.80 6.00
N ALA A 267 -9.51 -13.39 6.02
CA ALA A 267 -10.64 -14.10 5.43
C ALA A 267 -11.28 -13.23 4.33
N GLY A 268 -10.44 -12.51 3.57
CA GLY A 268 -10.84 -11.42 2.66
C GLY A 268 -11.73 -11.80 1.47
N ARG A 269 -12.16 -13.07 1.36
CA ARG A 269 -13.07 -13.61 0.33
C ARG A 269 -14.28 -14.25 1.00
N PRO A 270 -15.45 -13.59 1.01
CA PRO A 270 -16.66 -14.16 1.61
C PRO A 270 -17.04 -15.53 1.04
N ASP A 271 -16.80 -15.77 -0.25
CA ASP A 271 -16.98 -17.07 -0.93
C ASP A 271 -16.05 -18.19 -0.45
N SER A 272 -15.10 -17.90 0.44
CA SER A 272 -14.22 -18.90 1.06
C SER A 272 -14.50 -19.15 2.54
N ILE A 273 -15.36 -18.34 3.17
CA ILE A 273 -15.67 -18.42 4.59
C ILE A 273 -16.69 -19.53 4.84
N THR A 274 -16.42 -20.37 5.84
CA THR A 274 -17.40 -21.34 6.35
C THR A 274 -17.37 -21.32 7.87
N LYS A 275 -18.45 -21.79 8.51
CA LYS A 275 -18.56 -21.88 9.97
C LYS A 275 -17.42 -22.70 10.57
N GLU A 276 -17.05 -23.81 9.94
CA GLU A 276 -15.98 -24.69 10.41
C GLU A 276 -14.62 -23.99 10.40
N LYS A 277 -14.33 -23.19 9.36
CA LYS A 277 -13.08 -22.41 9.29
C LYS A 277 -13.04 -21.34 10.37
N LEU A 278 -14.15 -20.60 10.54
CA LEU A 278 -14.25 -19.59 11.60
C LEU A 278 -14.11 -20.23 13.00
N MET A 279 -14.70 -21.40 13.24
CA MET A 279 -14.52 -22.15 14.48
C MET A 279 -13.06 -22.57 14.70
N VAL A 280 -12.34 -23.00 13.66
CA VAL A 280 -10.90 -23.28 13.78
C VAL A 280 -10.14 -22.02 14.23
N LEU A 281 -10.41 -20.88 13.59
CA LEU A 281 -9.77 -19.61 13.96
C LEU A 281 -10.12 -19.20 15.40
N ARG A 282 -11.38 -19.34 15.84
CA ARG A 282 -11.79 -19.06 17.22
C ARG A 282 -11.13 -19.99 18.24
N ASN A 283 -11.08 -21.29 17.95
CA ASN A 283 -10.45 -22.28 18.84
C ASN A 283 -8.94 -22.06 19.00
N HIS A 284 -8.33 -21.29 18.10
CA HIS A 284 -6.94 -20.87 18.17
C HIS A 284 -6.78 -19.41 18.64
N ASP A 285 -7.80 -18.78 19.22
CA ASP A 285 -7.74 -17.42 19.77
C ASP A 285 -7.18 -16.39 18.78
N ILE A 286 -7.50 -16.54 17.49
CA ILE A 286 -7.09 -15.58 16.47
C ILE A 286 -7.68 -14.21 16.80
N SER A 287 -6.79 -13.24 16.99
CA SER A 287 -7.11 -11.92 17.54
C SER A 287 -7.86 -11.03 16.55
N ARG A 288 -7.56 -11.17 15.26
CA ARG A 288 -8.12 -10.31 14.20
C ARG A 288 -8.35 -11.10 12.92
N ILE A 289 -9.46 -10.80 12.25
CA ILE A 289 -9.76 -11.32 10.91
C ILE A 289 -10.13 -10.20 9.95
N SER A 290 -10.12 -10.48 8.66
CA SER A 290 -10.65 -9.57 7.63
C SER A 290 -11.80 -10.21 6.86
N ILE A 291 -12.87 -9.47 6.58
CA ILE A 291 -13.99 -9.88 5.73
C ILE A 291 -14.23 -8.74 4.75
N ASN A 292 -13.71 -8.90 3.53
CA ASN A 292 -13.49 -7.75 2.66
C ASN A 292 -14.48 -7.75 1.48
N PRO A 293 -15.54 -6.93 1.49
CA PRO A 293 -16.47 -6.84 0.36
C PRO A 293 -15.85 -6.14 -0.84
N GLN A 294 -14.92 -5.20 -0.61
CA GLN A 294 -14.40 -4.24 -1.59
C GLN A 294 -15.43 -3.19 -2.01
N THR A 295 -16.65 -3.62 -2.28
CA THR A 295 -17.84 -2.82 -2.60
C THR A 295 -19.09 -3.61 -2.24
N MET A 296 -20.21 -2.93 -1.96
CA MET A 296 -21.51 -3.57 -1.75
C MET A 296 -22.44 -3.46 -2.98
N LYS A 297 -21.88 -3.15 -4.16
CA LYS A 297 -22.60 -3.18 -5.45
C LYS A 297 -22.37 -4.49 -6.19
N GLN A 298 -23.42 -5.30 -6.34
CA GLN A 298 -23.32 -6.63 -6.97
C GLN A 298 -22.77 -6.59 -8.40
N GLU A 299 -23.22 -5.63 -9.21
CA GLU A 299 -22.76 -5.47 -10.60
C GLU A 299 -21.24 -5.23 -10.66
N THR A 300 -20.70 -4.41 -9.76
CA THR A 300 -19.25 -4.18 -9.66
C THR A 300 -18.52 -5.44 -9.22
N LEU A 301 -19.04 -6.18 -8.24
CA LEU A 301 -18.45 -7.45 -7.79
C LEU A 301 -18.29 -8.45 -8.94
N ASP A 302 -19.34 -8.60 -9.75
CA ASP A 302 -19.35 -9.49 -10.91
C ASP A 302 -18.32 -9.02 -11.95
N LEU A 303 -18.28 -7.71 -12.24
CA LEU A 303 -17.34 -7.10 -13.18
C LEU A 303 -15.88 -7.30 -12.78
N ILE A 304 -15.55 -7.14 -11.49
CA ILE A 304 -14.18 -7.24 -10.99
C ILE A 304 -13.77 -8.70 -10.70
N GLY A 305 -14.62 -9.69 -11.00
CA GLY A 305 -14.32 -11.12 -10.88
C GLY A 305 -14.43 -11.66 -9.45
N ARG A 306 -15.28 -11.06 -8.62
CA ARG A 306 -15.60 -11.53 -7.27
C ARG A 306 -16.99 -12.19 -7.28
N HIS A 307 -17.04 -13.52 -7.33
CA HIS A 307 -18.28 -14.29 -7.49
C HIS A 307 -19.09 -14.54 -6.20
N HIS A 308 -18.88 -13.72 -5.17
CA HIS A 308 -19.71 -13.77 -3.97
C HIS A 308 -20.82 -12.72 -4.10
N THR A 309 -21.93 -12.95 -3.42
CA THR A 309 -23.00 -11.96 -3.35
C THR A 309 -22.77 -10.98 -2.21
N VAL A 310 -23.37 -9.78 -2.32
CA VAL A 310 -23.44 -8.81 -1.23
C VAL A 310 -23.99 -9.45 0.04
N GLN A 311 -25.03 -10.29 -0.08
CA GLN A 311 -25.62 -11.01 1.05
C GLN A 311 -24.64 -11.99 1.69
N GLN A 312 -23.80 -12.70 0.91
CA GLN A 312 -22.80 -13.60 1.47
C GLN A 312 -21.75 -12.86 2.32
N THR A 313 -21.40 -11.61 1.98
CA THR A 313 -20.54 -10.77 2.85
C THR A 313 -21.24 -10.49 4.17
N ILE A 314 -22.50 -10.05 4.12
CA ILE A 314 -23.30 -9.74 5.31
C ILE A 314 -23.43 -10.96 6.21
N ASP A 315 -23.80 -12.11 5.64
CA ASP A 315 -23.96 -13.38 6.36
C ASP A 315 -22.63 -13.83 6.98
N SER A 316 -21.52 -13.73 6.24
CA SER A 316 -20.19 -14.08 6.76
C SER A 316 -19.76 -13.19 7.92
N PHE A 317 -20.08 -11.89 7.84
CA PHE A 317 -19.77 -10.93 8.90
C PHE A 317 -20.56 -11.25 10.17
N TYR A 318 -21.87 -11.44 10.07
CA TYR A 318 -22.69 -11.78 11.23
C TYR A 318 -22.34 -13.14 11.80
N LEU A 319 -22.04 -14.15 10.97
CA LEU A 319 -21.55 -15.44 11.44
C LEU A 319 -20.26 -15.30 12.25
N ALA A 320 -19.32 -14.45 11.81
CA ALA A 320 -18.11 -14.18 12.57
C ALA A 320 -18.42 -13.48 13.92
N ARG A 321 -19.32 -12.50 13.94
CA ARG A 321 -19.77 -11.85 15.18
C ARG A 321 -20.44 -12.85 16.14
N GLU A 322 -21.31 -13.72 15.64
CA GLU A 322 -21.98 -14.77 16.43
C GLU A 322 -20.98 -15.76 17.06
N LEU A 323 -19.87 -16.04 16.37
CA LEU A 323 -18.78 -16.87 16.88
C LEU A 323 -17.82 -16.12 17.83
N GLY A 324 -18.09 -14.83 18.10
CA GLY A 324 -17.39 -14.02 19.08
C GLY A 324 -16.19 -13.24 18.56
N PHE A 325 -16.04 -13.07 17.23
CA PHE A 325 -15.01 -12.16 16.70
C PHE A 325 -15.37 -10.71 17.01
N ASP A 326 -14.48 -10.02 17.71
CA ASP A 326 -14.62 -8.63 18.17
C ASP A 326 -13.56 -7.69 17.55
N ASN A 327 -12.80 -8.18 16.56
CA ASN A 327 -11.87 -7.39 15.75
C ASN A 327 -11.93 -7.87 14.28
N ILE A 328 -12.87 -7.31 13.53
CA ILE A 328 -13.11 -7.60 12.12
C ILE A 328 -12.76 -6.37 11.30
N ASN A 329 -11.79 -6.53 10.40
CA ASN A 329 -11.45 -5.54 9.39
C ASN A 329 -12.27 -5.74 8.11
N MET A 330 -12.69 -4.65 7.48
CA MET A 330 -13.28 -4.67 6.15
C MET A 330 -12.48 -3.77 5.21
N ASP A 331 -11.97 -4.33 4.11
CA ASP A 331 -11.32 -3.55 3.06
C ASP A 331 -12.33 -3.13 1.97
N LEU A 332 -12.33 -1.84 1.65
CA LEU A 332 -13.05 -1.22 0.55
C LEU A 332 -12.08 -0.72 -0.52
N ILE A 333 -12.51 -0.71 -1.76
CA ILE A 333 -11.78 -0.07 -2.86
C ILE A 333 -12.69 0.96 -3.50
N VAL A 334 -12.21 2.20 -3.56
CA VAL A 334 -12.93 3.32 -4.15
C VAL A 334 -12.36 3.65 -5.52
N GLY A 335 -13.25 4.00 -6.44
CA GLY A 335 -12.93 4.21 -7.85
C GLY A 335 -12.87 2.92 -8.65
N LEU A 336 -13.63 1.89 -8.26
CA LEU A 336 -13.79 0.69 -9.08
C LEU A 336 -14.56 1.03 -10.38
N PRO A 337 -14.37 0.24 -11.46
CA PRO A 337 -15.04 0.51 -12.73
C PRO A 337 -16.57 0.46 -12.60
N GLY A 338 -17.25 1.53 -13.05
CA GLY A 338 -18.71 1.61 -13.03
C GLY A 338 -19.33 2.03 -11.69
N GLU A 339 -18.52 2.55 -10.77
CA GLU A 339 -19.01 3.12 -9.51
C GLU A 339 -19.04 4.63 -9.54
N SER A 340 -20.17 5.16 -9.11
CA SER A 340 -20.41 6.58 -8.83
C SER A 340 -20.24 6.88 -7.34
N LEU A 341 -20.22 8.16 -7.00
CA LEU A 341 -20.23 8.60 -5.60
C LEU A 341 -21.45 8.06 -4.82
N SER A 342 -22.61 7.91 -5.48
CA SER A 342 -23.81 7.34 -4.87
C SER A 342 -23.61 5.86 -4.53
N ASP A 343 -22.95 5.09 -5.39
CA ASP A 343 -22.68 3.67 -5.14
C ASP A 343 -21.72 3.48 -3.94
N VAL A 344 -20.77 4.40 -3.78
CA VAL A 344 -19.89 4.45 -2.61
C VAL A 344 -20.66 4.82 -1.35
N ALA A 345 -21.61 5.76 -1.42
CA ALA A 345 -22.47 6.11 -0.30
C ALA A 345 -23.35 4.93 0.15
N ASP A 346 -23.95 4.21 -0.81
CA ASP A 346 -24.73 3.00 -0.53
C ASP A 346 -23.87 1.91 0.10
N THR A 347 -22.64 1.74 -0.39
CA THR A 347 -21.65 0.84 0.20
C THR A 347 -21.36 1.20 1.66
N MET A 348 -21.06 2.48 1.93
CA MET A 348 -20.77 2.96 3.27
C MET A 348 -21.95 2.81 4.23
N GLU A 349 -23.19 2.97 3.75
CA GLU A 349 -24.39 2.76 4.57
C GLU A 349 -24.54 1.30 5.01
N VAL A 350 -24.18 0.34 4.16
CA VAL A 350 -24.19 -1.07 4.56
C VAL A 350 -23.04 -1.35 5.55
N ILE A 351 -21.85 -0.81 5.31
CA ILE A 351 -20.71 -0.94 6.24
C ILE A 351 -21.05 -0.37 7.62
N ARG A 352 -21.73 0.78 7.66
CA ARG A 352 -22.21 1.39 8.91
C ARG A 352 -23.15 0.47 9.70
N LYS A 353 -24.02 -0.27 9.01
CA LYS A 353 -24.92 -1.26 9.64
C LYS A 353 -24.18 -2.49 10.15
N LEU A 354 -23.13 -2.92 9.45
CA LEU A 354 -22.29 -4.04 9.89
C LEU A 354 -21.43 -3.65 11.10
N ALA A 355 -21.06 -2.37 11.23
CA ALA A 355 -20.23 -1.84 12.31
C ALA A 355 -18.94 -2.67 12.54
N PRO A 356 -18.04 -2.75 11.54
CA PRO A 356 -16.73 -3.37 11.72
C PRO A 356 -15.86 -2.60 12.71
N ASP A 357 -14.92 -3.30 13.33
CA ASP A 357 -13.97 -2.70 14.29
C ASP A 357 -12.81 -2.01 13.56
N ASN A 358 -12.57 -2.39 12.30
CA ASN A 358 -11.59 -1.80 11.41
C ASN A 358 -12.19 -1.62 10.00
N LEU A 359 -11.84 -0.51 9.38
CA LEU A 359 -12.19 -0.21 7.99
C LEU A 359 -10.93 0.25 7.27
N THR A 360 -10.54 -0.42 6.19
CA THR A 360 -9.46 0.07 5.32
C THR A 360 -10.06 0.55 4.01
N VAL A 361 -9.82 1.81 3.68
CA VAL A 361 -10.27 2.41 2.42
C VAL A 361 -9.09 2.51 1.49
N HIS A 362 -9.14 1.76 0.39
CA HIS A 362 -8.16 1.81 -0.67
C HIS A 362 -8.65 2.68 -1.82
N SER A 363 -7.81 3.57 -2.30
CA SER A 363 -8.02 4.20 -3.61
C SER A 363 -7.49 3.28 -4.70
N LEU A 364 -8.28 3.02 -5.75
CA LEU A 364 -7.86 2.14 -6.84
C LEU A 364 -6.53 2.62 -7.46
N ALA A 365 -5.54 1.73 -7.46
CA ALA A 365 -4.28 1.91 -8.15
C ALA A 365 -4.17 0.90 -9.29
N ILE A 366 -4.15 1.39 -10.53
CA ILE A 366 -4.03 0.53 -11.71
C ILE A 366 -2.57 0.12 -11.87
N LYS A 367 -2.27 -1.13 -11.53
CA LYS A 367 -0.92 -1.70 -11.64
C LYS A 367 -0.71 -2.36 -12.99
N ARG A 368 0.53 -2.29 -13.51
CA ARG A 368 0.90 -2.84 -14.82
C ARG A 368 0.50 -4.31 -15.01
N ALA A 369 0.69 -5.12 -13.97
CA ALA A 369 0.41 -6.56 -13.99
C ALA A 369 -1.06 -6.92 -13.69
N ALA A 370 -1.91 -5.96 -13.30
CA ALA A 370 -3.31 -6.23 -13.05
C ALA A 370 -4.04 -6.48 -14.38
N ARG A 371 -5.01 -7.40 -14.37
CA ARG A 371 -5.83 -7.70 -15.56
C ARG A 371 -6.55 -6.46 -16.09
N LEU A 372 -6.94 -5.54 -15.20
CA LEU A 372 -7.53 -4.25 -15.57
C LEU A 372 -6.64 -3.45 -16.53
N ASN A 373 -5.33 -3.47 -16.31
CA ASN A 373 -4.37 -2.78 -17.16
C ASN A 373 -4.06 -3.55 -18.45
N ILE A 374 -3.94 -4.88 -18.35
CA ILE A 374 -3.66 -5.75 -19.51
C ILE A 374 -4.83 -5.73 -20.51
N GLN A 375 -6.06 -5.61 -20.01
CA GLN A 375 -7.30 -5.63 -20.79
C GLN A 375 -7.94 -4.24 -20.88
N ARG A 376 -7.14 -3.16 -20.83
CA ARG A 376 -7.61 -1.78 -20.71
C ARG A 376 -8.67 -1.40 -21.75
N GLU A 377 -8.49 -1.82 -23.01
CA GLU A 377 -9.45 -1.57 -24.10
C GLU A 377 -10.85 -2.13 -23.81
N ARG A 378 -10.94 -3.28 -23.14
CA ARG A 378 -12.22 -3.92 -22.79
C ARG A 378 -13.00 -3.13 -21.73
N TYR A 379 -12.31 -2.33 -20.92
CA TYR A 379 -12.92 -1.57 -19.82
C TYR A 379 -12.86 -0.05 -20.05
N GLN A 380 -12.52 0.39 -21.27
CA GLN A 380 -12.39 1.80 -21.60
C GLN A 380 -13.69 2.59 -21.46
N ASP A 381 -14.83 1.90 -21.63
CA ASP A 381 -16.17 2.48 -21.55
C ASP A 381 -16.67 2.62 -20.09
N PHE A 382 -15.96 2.03 -19.11
CA PHE A 382 -16.29 2.20 -17.70
C PHE A 382 -15.60 3.45 -17.15
N GLU A 383 -16.37 4.29 -16.47
CA GLU A 383 -15.80 5.34 -15.66
C GLU A 383 -15.04 4.73 -14.47
N ILE A 384 -13.75 5.05 -14.41
CA ILE A 384 -12.85 4.71 -13.29
C ILE A 384 -12.43 6.04 -12.68
N VAL A 385 -13.27 6.55 -11.79
CA VAL A 385 -13.10 7.88 -11.20
C VAL A 385 -12.99 7.74 -9.69
N ASN A 386 -11.94 8.31 -9.13
CA ASN A 386 -11.80 8.52 -7.70
C ASN A 386 -11.60 10.02 -7.50
N THR A 387 -12.49 10.66 -6.73
CA THR A 387 -12.47 12.11 -6.48
C THR A 387 -12.23 12.41 -5.01
N ALA A 388 -11.95 13.68 -4.68
CA ALA A 388 -11.85 14.11 -3.30
C ALA A 388 -13.16 13.84 -2.52
N ASP A 389 -14.32 13.95 -3.18
CA ASP A 389 -15.63 13.68 -2.55
C ASP A 389 -15.77 12.22 -2.11
N HIS A 390 -15.20 11.28 -2.87
CA HIS A 390 -15.19 9.87 -2.50
C HIS A 390 -14.39 9.62 -1.21
N ILE A 391 -13.20 10.22 -1.11
CA ILE A 391 -12.35 10.12 0.08
C ILE A 391 -13.00 10.82 1.28
N ALA A 392 -13.54 12.03 1.07
CA ALA A 392 -14.22 12.79 2.11
C ALA A 392 -15.46 12.04 2.65
N LEU A 393 -16.26 11.44 1.76
CA LEU A 393 -17.42 10.63 2.14
C LEU A 393 -17.03 9.44 3.02
N THR A 394 -16.04 8.65 2.59
CA THR A 394 -15.62 7.45 3.33
C THR A 394 -14.98 7.82 4.68
N SER A 395 -14.16 8.88 4.72
CA SER A 395 -13.56 9.40 5.95
C SER A 395 -14.62 9.89 6.94
N LYS A 396 -15.59 10.68 6.47
CA LYS A 396 -16.70 11.18 7.29
C LYS A 396 -17.52 10.04 7.90
N VAL A 397 -17.91 9.05 7.10
CA VAL A 397 -18.71 7.92 7.63
C VAL A 397 -17.89 7.07 8.61
N ALA A 398 -16.58 6.91 8.38
CA ALA A 398 -15.70 6.23 9.35
C ALA A 398 -15.66 6.97 10.70
N GLU A 399 -15.55 8.31 10.68
CA GLU A 399 -15.61 9.15 11.89
C GLU A 399 -16.97 9.05 12.59
N GLU A 400 -18.08 9.10 11.84
CA GLU A 400 -19.45 8.92 12.39
C GLU A 400 -19.67 7.54 13.03
N MET A 401 -18.92 6.52 12.59
CA MET A 401 -18.91 5.19 13.19
C MET A 401 -18.01 5.10 14.44
N GLY A 402 -17.30 6.16 14.81
CA GLY A 402 -16.33 6.16 15.91
C GLY A 402 -15.02 5.47 15.55
N LEU A 403 -14.71 5.32 14.27
CA LEU A 403 -13.44 4.79 13.78
C LEU A 403 -12.49 5.95 13.51
N SER A 404 -11.22 5.78 13.86
CA SER A 404 -10.24 6.84 13.70
C SER A 404 -9.01 6.36 12.91
N PRO A 405 -8.40 7.21 12.08
CA PRO A 405 -7.32 6.82 11.20
C PRO A 405 -6.05 6.42 11.97
N TYR A 406 -5.44 5.28 11.67
CA TYR A 406 -4.28 4.78 12.45
C TYR A 406 -3.07 4.37 11.60
N TYR A 407 -3.23 4.26 10.29
CA TYR A 407 -2.11 4.14 9.37
C TYR A 407 -2.51 4.66 8.00
N LEU A 408 -1.54 5.13 7.22
CA LEU A 408 -1.77 5.47 5.84
C LEU A 408 -0.59 5.14 4.93
N TYR A 409 -0.89 4.87 3.67
CA TYR A 409 0.13 4.76 2.65
C TYR A 409 -0.42 5.14 1.28
N ARG A 410 0.48 5.63 0.44
CA ARG A 410 0.24 6.00 -0.95
C ARG A 410 0.92 4.99 -1.86
N GLN A 411 0.31 4.72 -3.00
CA GLN A 411 0.83 3.86 -4.04
C GLN A 411 1.23 4.68 -5.26
N LYS A 412 2.16 4.14 -6.04
CA LYS A 412 2.47 4.70 -7.35
C LYS A 412 1.27 4.46 -8.28
N ASN A 413 0.98 5.42 -9.15
CA ASN A 413 -0.10 5.35 -10.14
C ASN A 413 -1.51 5.21 -9.53
N MET A 414 -1.78 5.88 -8.40
CA MET A 414 -3.13 6.01 -7.87
C MET A 414 -3.95 6.96 -8.72
N ALA A 415 -5.22 6.62 -8.95
CA ALA A 415 -6.17 7.60 -9.47
C ALA A 415 -6.28 8.77 -8.48
N GLY A 416 -6.05 10.00 -8.94
CA GLY A 416 -6.23 11.23 -8.15
C GLY A 416 -5.16 11.56 -7.12
N ASN A 417 -4.03 10.83 -7.05
CA ASN A 417 -2.94 11.08 -6.10
C ASN A 417 -3.35 11.08 -4.61
N PHE A 418 -4.38 10.30 -4.27
CA PHE A 418 -4.88 10.13 -2.90
C PHE A 418 -4.04 9.11 -2.10
N GLU A 419 -4.61 8.61 -1.01
CA GLU A 419 -4.02 7.71 -0.06
C GLU A 419 -4.93 6.49 0.19
N ASN A 420 -4.35 5.46 0.79
CA ASN A 420 -5.09 4.40 1.45
C ASN A 420 -4.99 4.66 2.95
N VAL A 421 -6.12 4.59 3.65
CA VAL A 421 -6.19 4.87 5.09
C VAL A 421 -6.88 3.71 5.78
N GLY A 422 -6.28 3.24 6.87
CA GLY A 422 -6.96 2.36 7.81
C GLY A 422 -7.54 3.16 8.96
N TYR A 423 -8.79 2.86 9.28
CA TYR A 423 -9.54 3.39 10.42
C TYR A 423 -9.83 2.25 11.39
N ALA A 424 -9.74 2.52 12.68
CA ALA A 424 -10.02 1.52 13.70
C ALA A 424 -10.78 2.13 14.88
N ALA A 425 -11.59 1.31 15.52
CA ALA A 425 -12.14 1.61 16.82
C ALA A 425 -10.99 1.68 17.87
N PRO A 426 -11.19 2.39 19.00
CA PRO A 426 -10.19 2.47 20.06
C PRO A 426 -9.67 1.09 20.48
N GLY A 427 -8.34 0.95 20.52
CA GLY A 427 -7.67 -0.31 20.90
C GLY A 427 -7.74 -1.43 19.87
N LYS A 428 -8.27 -1.19 18.66
CA LYS A 428 -8.39 -2.19 17.59
C LYS A 428 -7.45 -1.95 16.41
N ALA A 429 -6.57 -0.96 16.48
CA ALA A 429 -5.59 -0.66 15.43
C ALA A 429 -4.74 -1.90 15.08
N GLY A 430 -4.60 -2.17 13.78
CA GLY A 430 -3.82 -3.29 13.26
C GLY A 430 -2.33 -3.13 13.50
N VAL A 431 -1.76 -3.90 14.41
CA VAL A 431 -0.33 -3.79 14.80
C VAL A 431 0.58 -4.11 13.63
N TYR A 432 0.30 -5.19 12.89
CA TYR A 432 1.10 -5.55 11.72
C TYR A 432 1.06 -4.45 10.64
N ASN A 433 -0.10 -3.82 10.45
CA ASN A 433 -0.29 -2.74 9.46
C ASN A 433 0.59 -1.52 9.79
N VAL A 434 0.72 -1.15 11.06
CA VAL A 434 1.63 -0.08 11.49
C VAL A 434 3.09 -0.52 11.28
N LEU A 435 3.49 -1.69 11.77
CA LEU A 435 4.89 -2.14 11.73
C LEU A 435 5.45 -2.30 10.31
N ILE A 436 4.65 -2.85 9.38
CA ILE A 436 5.06 -2.97 7.97
C ILE A 436 5.20 -1.58 7.31
N MET A 437 4.42 -0.60 7.77
CA MET A 437 4.41 0.79 7.27
C MET A 437 5.42 1.71 7.93
N GLU A 438 5.80 1.48 9.18
CA GLU A 438 6.85 2.28 9.80
C GLU A 438 8.24 1.81 9.41
N GLU A 439 8.40 0.52 9.09
CA GLU A 439 9.73 -0.07 8.81
C GLU A 439 10.74 0.18 9.94
N LYS A 440 10.26 0.23 11.18
CA LYS A 440 11.10 0.24 12.39
C LYS A 440 11.49 -1.17 12.84
N GLN A 441 10.81 -2.19 12.31
CA GLN A 441 11.00 -3.58 12.68
C GLN A 441 11.17 -4.48 11.44
N SER A 442 11.98 -5.54 11.59
CA SER A 442 12.10 -6.58 10.57
C SER A 442 10.81 -7.40 10.41
N ILE A 443 10.46 -7.71 9.16
CA ILE A 443 9.32 -8.55 8.80
C ILE A 443 9.86 -9.83 8.18
N VAL A 444 9.76 -10.94 8.89
CA VAL A 444 10.18 -12.24 8.40
C VAL A 444 9.00 -12.90 7.71
N ALA A 445 9.16 -13.20 6.43
CA ALA A 445 8.05 -13.60 5.58
C ALA A 445 8.26 -15.04 5.09
N CYS A 446 7.24 -15.87 5.16
CA CYS A 446 7.24 -17.26 4.69
C CYS A 446 6.16 -17.50 3.63
N GLY A 447 6.40 -18.46 2.74
CA GLY A 447 5.50 -18.83 1.64
C GLY A 447 5.92 -18.28 0.27
N ALA A 448 5.39 -18.90 -0.80
CA ALA A 448 5.66 -18.47 -2.17
C ALA A 448 5.29 -16.99 -2.41
N GLY A 449 6.18 -16.26 -3.08
CA GLY A 449 6.04 -14.83 -3.37
C GLY A 449 6.18 -13.91 -2.16
N ALA A 450 6.43 -14.44 -0.96
CA ALA A 450 6.67 -13.64 0.24
C ALA A 450 8.04 -12.93 0.17
N SER A 451 8.12 -11.74 0.77
CA SER A 451 9.34 -10.92 0.80
C SER A 451 9.71 -10.63 2.24
N THR A 452 10.81 -11.23 2.71
CA THR A 452 11.38 -10.91 4.01
C THR A 452 12.08 -9.58 3.93
N LYS A 453 11.80 -8.69 4.88
CA LYS A 453 12.36 -7.35 4.99
C LYS A 453 13.19 -7.26 6.27
N ARG A 454 14.51 -7.14 6.15
CA ARG A 454 15.40 -6.84 7.27
C ARG A 454 15.52 -5.33 7.41
N VAL A 455 15.19 -4.83 8.59
CA VAL A 455 15.43 -3.45 9.01
C VAL A 455 16.66 -3.46 9.92
N TRP A 456 17.64 -2.61 9.60
CA TRP A 456 18.84 -2.46 10.43
C TRP A 456 18.58 -1.49 11.56
N VAL A 457 18.95 -1.86 12.79
CA VAL A 457 18.67 -1.07 14.00
C VAL A 457 19.30 0.32 13.94
N GLN A 458 20.52 0.44 13.40
CA GLN A 458 21.17 1.73 13.23
C GLN A 458 20.52 2.55 12.09
N PRO A 459 20.00 3.75 12.37
CA PRO A 459 19.49 4.63 11.33
C PRO A 459 20.64 5.23 10.51
N ASN A 460 20.32 5.59 9.27
CA ASN A 460 21.14 6.42 8.41
C ASN A 460 21.19 7.86 8.96
N PRO A 461 22.12 8.71 8.50
CA PRO A 461 22.20 10.13 8.90
C PRO A 461 20.93 10.94 8.63
N ASP A 462 20.05 10.47 7.73
CA ASP A 462 18.76 11.10 7.43
C ASP A 462 17.59 10.56 8.27
N GLY A 463 17.88 9.75 9.30
CA GLY A 463 16.90 9.12 10.19
C GLY A 463 16.22 7.87 9.62
N THR A 464 16.46 7.53 8.35
CA THR A 464 15.86 6.32 7.75
C THR A 464 16.66 5.07 8.11
N HIS A 465 16.02 3.92 8.23
CA HIS A 465 16.76 2.66 8.42
C HIS A 465 17.20 2.07 7.09
N ARG A 466 18.39 1.46 7.07
CA ARG A 466 18.79 0.60 5.94
C ARG A 466 17.84 -0.60 5.88
N ILE A 467 17.36 -0.91 4.68
CA ILE A 467 16.44 -2.03 4.44
C ILE A 467 17.03 -2.95 3.39
N GLU A 468 17.11 -4.23 3.72
CA GLU A 468 17.45 -5.29 2.79
C GLU A 468 16.31 -6.30 2.68
N ARG A 469 16.23 -6.97 1.53
CA ARG A 469 15.13 -7.91 1.24
C ARG A 469 15.64 -9.24 0.74
N ALA A 470 14.95 -10.31 1.11
CA ALA A 470 15.09 -11.63 0.51
C ALA A 470 13.71 -12.09 0.07
N GLU A 471 13.57 -12.40 -1.22
CA GLU A 471 12.32 -12.79 -1.83
C GLU A 471 12.27 -14.30 -2.09
N ASN A 472 11.16 -14.90 -1.69
CA ASN A 472 10.79 -16.24 -2.12
C ASN A 472 10.32 -16.19 -3.57
N VAL A 473 10.57 -17.27 -4.31
CA VAL A 473 10.06 -17.40 -5.68
C VAL A 473 8.53 -17.31 -5.68
N LYS A 474 7.99 -16.61 -6.68
CA LYS A 474 6.54 -16.40 -6.83
C LYS A 474 5.81 -17.68 -7.23
N ASP A 475 6.45 -18.52 -8.05
CA ASP A 475 5.89 -19.78 -8.52
C ASP A 475 5.82 -20.83 -7.41
N VAL A 476 4.62 -21.37 -7.18
CA VAL A 476 4.34 -22.34 -6.10
C VAL A 476 5.08 -23.65 -6.34
N ALA A 477 5.19 -24.13 -7.59
CA ALA A 477 5.90 -25.37 -7.88
C ALA A 477 7.40 -25.21 -7.60
N GLN A 478 7.98 -24.09 -8.04
CA GLN A 478 9.37 -23.74 -7.77
C GLN A 478 9.62 -23.55 -6.27
N TYR A 479 8.68 -22.94 -5.54
CA TYR A 479 8.79 -22.76 -4.09
C TYR A 479 8.87 -24.11 -3.37
N ILE A 480 8.00 -25.06 -3.73
CA ILE A 480 7.99 -26.41 -3.16
C ILE A 480 9.33 -27.11 -3.44
N THR A 481 9.79 -27.12 -4.68
CA THR A 481 11.00 -27.89 -5.07
C THR A 481 12.31 -27.23 -4.64
N ARG A 482 12.32 -25.91 -4.44
CA ARG A 482 13.52 -25.11 -4.10
C ARG A 482 13.45 -24.51 -2.71
N ILE A 483 12.68 -25.13 -1.80
CA ILE A 483 12.46 -24.60 -0.45
C ILE A 483 13.77 -24.39 0.33
N ASP A 484 14.76 -25.27 0.15
CA ASP A 484 16.08 -25.14 0.77
C ASP A 484 16.84 -23.90 0.28
N GLU A 485 16.71 -23.56 -1.02
CA GLU A 485 17.28 -22.34 -1.57
C GLU A 485 16.60 -21.09 -0.98
N MET A 486 15.27 -21.14 -0.75
CA MET A 486 14.53 -20.02 -0.15
C MET A 486 15.00 -19.76 1.29
N ILE A 487 15.17 -20.84 2.06
CA ILE A 487 15.74 -20.82 3.41
C ILE A 487 17.16 -20.26 3.38
N GLU A 488 18.01 -20.69 2.45
CA GLU A 488 19.38 -20.20 2.32
C GLU A 488 19.44 -18.70 2.01
N ARG A 489 18.62 -18.21 1.07
CA ARG A 489 18.52 -16.78 0.74
C ARG A 489 18.16 -15.95 1.98
N LYS A 490 17.18 -16.41 2.76
CA LYS A 490 16.78 -15.79 4.03
C LYS A 490 17.91 -15.84 5.05
N SER A 491 18.61 -16.96 5.17
CA SER A 491 19.77 -17.09 6.06
C SER A 491 20.87 -16.09 5.76
N ARG A 492 21.24 -15.93 4.48
CA ARG A 492 22.27 -14.97 4.05
C ARG A 492 21.89 -13.53 4.43
N LEU A 493 20.61 -13.18 4.37
CA LEU A 493 20.11 -11.85 4.73
C LEU A 493 20.38 -11.50 6.21
N PHE A 494 20.33 -12.47 7.12
CA PHE A 494 20.55 -12.29 8.56
C PHE A 494 21.88 -12.89 9.06
N THR A 495 22.84 -13.08 8.16
CA THR A 495 24.21 -13.54 8.51
C THR A 495 25.27 -12.52 8.10
N LYS A 496 24.97 -11.62 7.15
CA LYS A 496 25.81 -10.45 6.90
C LYS A 496 25.70 -9.54 8.12
N GLU A 497 26.72 -9.53 8.96
CA GLU A 497 27.01 -8.45 9.92
C GLU A 497 27.93 -7.43 9.26
#